data_AF-A0A1Y2V4R6-F1
#
_entry.id   AF-A0A1Y2V4R6-F1
#
_cell.length_a   1.000
_cell.length_b   1.000
_cell.length_c   1.000
_cell.angle_alpha   90.00
_cell.angle_beta   90.00
_cell.angle_gamma   90.00
#
_symmetry.space_group_name_H-M   'P 1'
#
loop_
_entity.id
_entity.type
_entity.pdbx_description
1 polymer ?
#
loop_
_entity_poly.entity_id
_entity_poly.type
_entity_poly.pdbx_seq_one_letter_code
_entity_poly.pdbx_strand_id
1 'polypeptide(L)'
;MVPSINSQATQAALLEMADSMLVQFLPDRDPELRAKKPENLFDGAVFSALLQVLDDEYNPSRFQQSLAASSTESDVSQGRRRNFHIIHMGLKDFARRSCAKIEPLIDQVDFQQLGREPTKGGIFDVLVLFVSAACFRDDDNEKYINLVMHLETKLQQGIFQVLKEVDAKLGQVTEAADGDLESSHGAEDDELAHEAALVQLQYEADERIPICGRRFSPNRTMPGTSTGNSLPSKSSSPTKSELYSKHEAISMRFRRLPKMPLRT
;
A
#
# COMPACT_ATOMS: atom_id res chain seq x y z
N MET A 1 7.71 -7.05 -10.81
CA MET A 1 8.14 -5.69 -11.22
C MET A 1 7.56 -5.39 -12.61
N VAL A 2 7.40 -4.12 -13.00
CA VAL A 2 6.72 -3.73 -14.26
C VAL A 2 7.69 -3.83 -15.45
N PRO A 3 7.47 -4.71 -16.44
CA PRO A 3 8.44 -4.95 -17.53
C PRO A 3 8.84 -3.70 -18.32
N SER A 4 7.92 -2.77 -18.55
CA SER A 4 8.17 -1.57 -19.35
C SER A 4 9.21 -0.62 -18.75
N ILE A 5 9.55 -0.77 -17.47
CA ILE A 5 10.50 0.08 -16.75
C ILE A 5 11.94 -0.03 -17.27
N ASN A 6 12.25 -1.12 -17.97
CA ASN A 6 13.58 -1.34 -18.56
C ASN A 6 13.81 -0.50 -19.83
N SER A 7 12.74 0.10 -20.38
CA SER A 7 12.85 1.00 -21.53
C SER A 7 13.37 2.37 -21.09
N GLN A 8 14.42 2.85 -21.76
CA GLN A 8 14.98 4.18 -21.52
C GLN A 8 13.93 5.30 -21.74
N ALA A 9 13.01 5.12 -22.69
CA ALA A 9 11.93 6.07 -22.93
C ALA A 9 10.96 6.16 -21.73
N THR A 10 10.62 5.00 -21.15
CA THR A 10 9.77 4.94 -19.96
C THR A 10 10.46 5.55 -18.75
N GLN A 11 11.74 5.27 -18.55
CA GLN A 11 12.54 5.86 -17.48
C GLN A 11 12.60 7.39 -17.60
N ALA A 12 12.85 7.91 -18.81
CA ALA A 12 12.82 9.35 -19.09
C ALA A 12 11.43 9.95 -18.81
N ALA A 13 10.36 9.24 -19.18
CA ALA A 13 8.99 9.68 -18.93
C ALA A 13 8.68 9.78 -17.43
N LEU A 14 9.10 8.78 -16.63
CA LEU A 14 8.91 8.77 -15.18
C LEU A 14 9.66 9.94 -14.51
N LEU A 15 10.90 10.18 -14.93
CA LEU A 15 11.70 11.31 -14.45
C LEU A 15 11.04 12.66 -14.80
N GLU A 16 10.60 12.83 -16.04
CA GLU A 16 9.97 14.08 -16.47
C GLU A 16 8.62 14.31 -15.80
N MET A 17 7.84 13.25 -15.59
CA MET A 17 6.57 13.32 -14.85
C MET A 17 6.81 13.74 -13.38
N ALA A 18 7.76 13.09 -12.70
CA ALA A 18 8.12 13.45 -11.32
C ALA A 18 8.62 14.90 -11.22
N ASP A 19 9.50 15.31 -12.14
CA ASP A 19 10.01 16.68 -12.17
C ASP A 19 8.89 17.70 -12.43
N SER A 20 7.95 17.38 -13.31
CA SER A 20 6.78 18.22 -13.60
C SER A 20 5.86 18.35 -12.38
N MET A 21 5.64 17.25 -11.63
CA MET A 21 4.85 17.28 -10.40
C MET A 21 5.47 18.24 -9.39
N LEU A 22 6.79 18.18 -9.22
CA LEU A 22 7.49 19.09 -8.34
C LEU A 22 7.33 20.54 -8.85
N VAL A 23 7.63 20.83 -10.12
CA VAL A 23 7.57 22.19 -10.70
C VAL A 23 6.19 22.82 -10.52
N GLN A 24 5.11 22.07 -10.77
CA GLN A 24 3.78 22.64 -10.76
C GLN A 24 3.15 22.72 -9.36
N PHE A 25 3.41 21.74 -8.50
CA PHE A 25 2.68 21.61 -7.23
C PHE A 25 3.53 21.96 -6.00
N LEU A 26 4.85 22.15 -6.16
CA LEU A 26 5.74 22.55 -5.07
C LEU A 26 6.69 23.68 -5.55
N PRO A 27 6.16 24.89 -5.81
CA PRO A 27 6.94 26.00 -6.37
C PRO A 27 7.97 26.57 -5.39
N ASP A 28 7.71 26.51 -4.07
CA ASP A 28 8.58 27.04 -3.02
C ASP A 28 9.72 26.07 -2.62
N ARG A 29 9.90 24.99 -3.36
CA ARG A 29 10.96 24.00 -3.08
C ARG A 29 12.35 24.54 -3.40
N ASP A 30 13.34 23.81 -2.90
CA ASP A 30 14.72 23.98 -3.34
C ASP A 30 14.86 23.79 -4.87
N PRO A 31 15.34 24.79 -5.63
CA PRO A 31 15.50 24.69 -7.08
C PRO A 31 16.47 23.58 -7.52
N GLU A 32 17.38 23.13 -6.64
CA GLU A 32 18.28 22.01 -6.90
C GLU A 32 17.56 20.65 -6.82
N LEU A 33 16.38 20.61 -6.18
CA LEU A 33 15.58 19.40 -6.06
C LEU A 33 14.83 19.09 -7.37
N ARG A 34 15.50 18.33 -8.23
CA ARG A 34 15.04 17.98 -9.59
C ARG A 34 15.14 16.48 -9.83
N ALA A 35 14.16 15.93 -10.55
CA ALA A 35 14.14 14.52 -10.95
C ALA A 35 14.69 14.34 -12.38
N LYS A 36 15.84 14.97 -12.71
CA LYS A 36 16.38 14.91 -14.09
C LYS A 36 17.24 13.69 -14.37
N LYS A 37 17.89 13.14 -13.34
CA LYS A 37 18.74 11.94 -13.47
C LYS A 37 18.41 10.97 -12.33
N PRO A 38 18.55 9.65 -12.53
CA PRO A 38 18.24 8.67 -11.48
C PRO A 38 19.08 8.88 -10.22
N GLU A 39 20.30 9.38 -10.36
CA GLU A 39 21.21 9.65 -9.24
C GLU A 39 20.66 10.74 -8.28
N ASN A 40 19.79 11.65 -8.77
CA ASN A 40 19.14 12.67 -7.94
C ASN A 40 18.09 12.10 -6.97
N LEU A 41 17.73 10.81 -7.10
CA LEU A 41 16.72 10.17 -6.27
C LEU A 41 17.32 9.26 -5.19
N PHE A 42 18.65 9.08 -5.19
CA PHE A 42 19.33 8.09 -4.35
C PHE A 42 19.35 8.46 -2.86
N ASP A 43 19.19 9.72 -2.52
CA ASP A 43 19.10 10.20 -1.13
C ASP A 43 17.65 10.20 -0.60
N GLY A 44 16.67 10.02 -1.48
CA GLY A 44 15.25 10.06 -1.20
C GLY A 44 14.62 11.45 -1.12
N ALA A 45 15.38 12.53 -1.32
CA ALA A 45 14.88 13.90 -1.14
C ALA A 45 13.73 14.21 -2.12
N VAL A 46 13.89 13.79 -3.37
CA VAL A 46 12.86 13.91 -4.41
C VAL A 46 11.58 13.16 -4.00
N PHE A 47 11.69 11.95 -3.44
CA PHE A 47 10.53 11.17 -3.00
C PHE A 47 9.80 11.81 -1.81
N SER A 48 10.53 12.38 -0.86
CA SER A 48 9.91 13.12 0.25
C SER A 48 9.17 14.37 -0.25
N ALA A 49 9.68 15.06 -1.28
CA ALA A 49 8.96 16.18 -1.90
C ALA A 49 7.75 15.71 -2.71
N LEU A 50 7.85 14.59 -3.43
CA LEU A 50 6.70 13.99 -4.11
C LEU A 50 5.61 13.56 -3.11
N LEU A 51 5.97 13.07 -1.92
CA LEU A 51 5.00 12.78 -0.86
C LEU A 51 4.23 14.03 -0.43
N GLN A 52 4.92 15.16 -0.24
CA GLN A 52 4.24 16.45 0.05
C GLN A 52 3.29 16.88 -1.06
N VAL A 53 3.59 16.54 -2.32
CA VAL A 53 2.71 16.84 -3.46
C VAL A 53 1.49 15.92 -3.51
N LEU A 54 1.61 14.69 -3.03
CA LEU A 54 0.53 13.69 -3.06
C LEU A 54 -0.37 13.73 -1.83
N ASP A 55 0.20 14.09 -0.69
CA ASP A 55 -0.39 13.92 0.63
C ASP A 55 -0.23 15.18 1.47
N ASP A 56 -1.33 15.93 1.63
CA ASP A 56 -1.35 17.16 2.41
C ASP A 56 -1.12 16.91 3.92
N GLU A 57 -1.31 15.67 4.39
CA GLU A 57 -1.03 15.29 5.78
C GLU A 57 0.44 14.90 6.01
N TYR A 58 1.22 14.72 4.96
CA TYR A 58 2.62 14.31 5.09
C TYR A 58 3.50 15.45 5.59
N ASN A 59 4.18 15.21 6.73
CA ASN A 59 5.11 16.17 7.32
C ASN A 59 6.58 15.81 7.00
N PRO A 60 7.31 16.66 6.23
CA PRO A 60 8.69 16.38 5.83
C PRO A 60 9.73 16.58 6.94
N SER A 61 9.35 17.09 8.13
CA SER A 61 10.28 17.46 9.20
C SER A 61 11.20 16.31 9.63
N ARG A 62 10.65 15.10 9.76
CA ARG A 62 11.45 13.92 10.12
C ARG A 62 12.49 13.57 9.06
N PHE A 63 12.13 13.74 7.79
CA PHE A 63 13.04 13.51 6.68
C PHE A 63 14.16 14.56 6.64
N GLN A 64 13.81 15.84 6.82
CA GLN A 64 14.79 16.94 6.86
C GLN A 64 15.79 16.79 8.01
N GLN A 65 15.32 16.36 9.20
CA GLN A 65 16.20 16.05 10.34
C GLN A 65 17.16 14.89 10.02
N SER A 66 16.68 13.86 9.34
CA SER A 66 17.50 12.71 8.92
C SER A 66 18.59 13.13 7.91
N LEU A 67 18.25 14.00 6.95
CA LEU A 67 19.22 14.57 6.02
C LEU A 67 20.29 15.41 6.75
N ALA A 68 19.88 16.30 7.64
CA ALA A 68 20.80 17.18 8.37
C ALA A 68 21.76 16.43 9.32
N ALA A 69 21.38 15.25 9.79
CA ALA A 69 22.17 14.44 10.71
C ALA A 69 23.32 13.66 10.03
N SER A 70 23.36 13.60 8.69
CA SER A 70 24.31 12.75 7.95
C SER A 70 25.58 13.54 7.59
N SER A 71 26.66 13.41 8.39
CA SER A 71 27.89 14.22 8.22
C SER A 71 29.14 13.44 7.79
N THR A 72 29.21 12.12 8.00
CA THR A 72 30.30 11.25 7.49
C THR A 72 29.79 10.22 6.47
N GLU A 73 30.67 9.57 5.68
CA GLU A 73 30.24 8.52 4.73
C GLU A 73 29.47 7.36 5.38
N SER A 74 29.88 6.97 6.60
CA SER A 74 29.14 5.97 7.38
C SER A 74 27.75 6.48 7.78
N ASP A 75 27.64 7.77 8.06
CA ASP A 75 26.37 8.44 8.36
C ASP A 75 25.52 8.62 7.11
N VAL A 76 26.11 8.79 5.92
CA VAL A 76 25.36 8.91 4.65
C VAL A 76 24.62 7.61 4.32
N SER A 77 25.27 6.45 4.49
CA SER A 77 24.59 5.16 4.29
C SER A 77 23.48 4.94 5.32
N GLN A 78 23.71 5.28 6.59
CA GLN A 78 22.71 5.16 7.65
C GLN A 78 21.56 6.15 7.48
N GLY A 79 21.87 7.38 7.09
CA GLY A 79 20.91 8.43 6.76
C GLY A 79 20.03 8.02 5.61
N ARG A 80 20.61 7.48 4.53
CA ARG A 80 19.84 6.95 3.40
C ARG A 80 18.87 5.83 3.80
N ARG A 81 19.30 4.89 4.67
CA ARG A 81 18.39 3.85 5.20
C ARG A 81 17.22 4.46 5.96
N ARG A 82 17.48 5.47 6.81
CA ARG A 82 16.43 6.20 7.54
C ARG A 82 15.51 6.93 6.59
N ASN A 83 16.05 7.60 5.57
CA ASN A 83 15.31 8.32 4.54
C ASN A 83 14.33 7.41 3.80
N PHE A 84 14.78 6.27 3.27
CA PHE A 84 13.91 5.32 2.58
C PHE A 84 12.90 4.65 3.52
N HIS A 85 13.25 4.45 4.79
CA HIS A 85 12.28 3.99 5.79
C HIS A 85 11.17 5.02 6.02
N ILE A 86 11.51 6.31 6.15
CA ILE A 86 10.54 7.41 6.29
C ILE A 86 9.63 7.49 5.06
N ILE A 87 10.21 7.39 3.85
CA ILE A 87 9.46 7.39 2.59
C ILE A 87 8.51 6.19 2.51
N HIS A 88 8.98 5.00 2.88
CA HIS A 88 8.15 3.79 2.90
C HIS A 88 6.94 3.96 3.82
N MET A 89 7.15 4.45 5.06
CA MET A 89 6.06 4.68 6.00
C MET A 89 5.10 5.77 5.49
N GLY A 90 5.62 6.87 4.95
CA GLY A 90 4.80 7.94 4.36
C GLY A 90 3.93 7.45 3.21
N LEU A 91 4.48 6.63 2.30
CA LEU A 91 3.72 6.01 1.21
C LEU A 91 2.62 5.07 1.72
N LYS A 92 2.89 4.26 2.76
CA LYS A 92 1.88 3.38 3.36
C LYS A 92 0.75 4.17 4.01
N ASP A 93 1.10 5.23 4.74
CA ASP A 93 0.09 6.08 5.37
C ASP A 93 -0.77 6.82 4.35
N PHE A 94 -0.15 7.35 3.27
CA PHE A 94 -0.89 7.90 2.13
C PHE A 94 -1.82 6.86 1.49
N ALA A 95 -1.32 5.65 1.21
CA ALA A 95 -2.11 4.60 0.58
C ALA A 95 -3.36 4.26 1.40
N ARG A 96 -3.22 4.13 2.73
CA ARG A 96 -4.36 3.88 3.63
C ARG A 96 -5.40 4.99 3.62
N ARG A 97 -4.99 6.25 3.44
CA ARG A 97 -5.89 7.40 3.43
C ARG A 97 -6.59 7.62 2.09
N SER A 98 -5.84 7.54 0.99
CA SER A 98 -6.26 8.11 -0.30
C SER A 98 -6.17 7.16 -1.49
N CYS A 99 -5.48 6.03 -1.37
CA CYS A 99 -5.32 5.08 -2.48
C CYS A 99 -4.95 3.68 -1.98
N ALA A 100 -5.89 2.98 -1.34
CA ALA A 100 -5.60 1.66 -0.76
C ALA A 100 -5.16 0.62 -1.80
N LYS A 101 -5.57 0.83 -3.06
CA LYS A 101 -5.26 -0.05 -4.20
C LYS A 101 -3.76 -0.23 -4.42
N ILE A 102 -2.91 0.75 -4.09
CA ILE A 102 -1.46 0.65 -4.34
C ILE A 102 -0.68 -0.01 -3.21
N GLU A 103 -1.27 -0.23 -2.03
CA GLU A 103 -0.58 -0.79 -0.86
C GLU A 103 0.13 -2.13 -1.17
N PRO A 104 -0.50 -3.10 -1.88
CA PRO A 104 0.18 -4.35 -2.23
C PRO A 104 1.39 -4.19 -3.15
N LEU A 105 1.52 -3.08 -3.86
CA LEU A 105 2.69 -2.78 -4.69
C LEU A 105 3.82 -2.18 -3.86
N ILE A 106 3.48 -1.37 -2.85
CA ILE A 106 4.45 -0.80 -1.91
C ILE A 106 5.18 -1.94 -1.19
N ASP A 107 4.43 -2.95 -0.72
CA ASP A 107 4.98 -4.09 0.03
C ASP A 107 5.89 -4.99 -0.84
N GLN A 108 5.86 -4.87 -2.16
CA GLN A 108 6.74 -5.62 -3.08
C GLN A 108 8.09 -4.95 -3.32
N VAL A 109 8.25 -3.68 -2.93
CA VAL A 109 9.51 -2.94 -3.12
C VAL A 109 10.37 -3.07 -1.86
N ASP A 110 11.61 -3.52 -2.03
CA ASP A 110 12.57 -3.65 -0.93
C ASP A 110 13.22 -2.29 -0.60
N PHE A 111 12.52 -1.48 0.20
CA PHE A 111 13.03 -0.21 0.70
C PHE A 111 14.26 -0.37 1.61
N GLN A 112 14.44 -1.54 2.25
CA GLN A 112 15.62 -1.78 3.09
C GLN A 112 16.87 -1.96 2.24
N GLN A 113 16.77 -2.74 1.15
CA GLN A 113 17.86 -2.90 0.20
C GLN A 113 18.17 -1.58 -0.50
N LEU A 114 17.16 -0.81 -0.91
CA LEU A 114 17.35 0.52 -1.50
C LEU A 114 18.07 1.50 -0.56
N GLY A 115 17.76 1.44 0.74
CA GLY A 115 18.47 2.22 1.75
C GLY A 115 19.96 1.86 1.84
N ARG A 116 20.30 0.58 1.70
CA ARG A 116 21.68 0.08 1.75
C ARG A 116 22.43 0.44 0.47
N GLU A 117 21.89 0.04 -0.67
CA GLU A 117 22.49 0.14 -1.98
C GLU A 117 21.40 0.49 -3.01
N PRO A 118 21.21 1.79 -3.32
CA PRO A 118 20.21 2.22 -4.28
C PRO A 118 20.63 1.77 -5.68
N THR A 119 19.74 1.07 -6.37
CA THR A 119 19.93 0.65 -7.76
C THR A 119 19.02 1.45 -8.67
N LYS A 120 19.41 1.64 -9.94
CA LYS A 120 18.56 2.35 -10.91
C LYS A 120 17.19 1.72 -11.04
N GLY A 121 17.14 0.38 -11.16
CA GLY A 121 15.88 -0.38 -11.23
C GLY A 121 14.97 -0.10 -10.04
N GLY A 122 15.46 -0.34 -8.82
CA GLY A 122 14.65 -0.16 -7.61
C GLY A 122 14.19 1.29 -7.40
N ILE A 123 14.99 2.28 -7.80
CA ILE A 123 14.59 3.70 -7.74
C ILE A 123 13.46 4.00 -8.73
N PHE A 124 13.52 3.42 -9.93
CA PHE A 124 12.42 3.54 -10.87
C PHE A 124 11.16 2.82 -10.37
N ASP A 125 11.29 1.69 -9.65
CA ASP A 125 10.11 1.04 -9.06
C ASP A 125 9.42 1.94 -8.05
N VAL A 126 10.20 2.63 -7.21
CA VAL A 126 9.64 3.63 -6.30
C VAL A 126 8.96 4.75 -7.09
N LEU A 127 9.58 5.29 -8.16
CA LEU A 127 8.93 6.27 -9.03
C LEU A 127 7.61 5.78 -9.63
N VAL A 128 7.54 4.51 -10.04
CA VAL A 128 6.31 3.88 -10.54
C VAL A 128 5.24 3.89 -9.45
N LEU A 129 5.59 3.63 -8.18
CA LEU A 129 4.63 3.75 -7.08
C LEU A 129 4.08 5.16 -6.97
N PHE A 130 4.92 6.20 -7.02
CA PHE A 130 4.48 7.60 -6.93
C PHE A 130 3.60 8.03 -8.11
N VAL A 131 3.97 7.67 -9.34
CA VAL A 131 3.16 8.02 -10.53
C VAL A 131 1.83 7.25 -10.52
N SER A 132 1.86 5.98 -10.11
CA SER A 132 0.64 5.18 -9.97
C SER A 132 -0.26 5.72 -8.85
N ALA A 133 0.32 6.09 -7.71
CA ALA A 133 -0.36 6.75 -6.61
C ALA A 133 -1.09 8.02 -7.07
N ALA A 134 -0.41 8.86 -7.85
CA ALA A 134 -0.96 10.09 -8.40
C ALA A 134 -2.15 9.83 -9.35
N CYS A 135 -2.01 8.86 -10.24
CA CYS A 135 -3.01 8.60 -11.28
C CYS A 135 -4.19 7.73 -10.83
N PHE A 136 -3.99 6.85 -9.84
CA PHE A 136 -5.04 5.98 -9.28
C PHE A 136 -5.70 6.53 -8.01
N ARG A 137 -5.39 7.77 -7.63
CA ARG A 137 -6.02 8.44 -6.50
C ARG A 137 -7.53 8.61 -6.73
N ASP A 138 -8.32 8.44 -5.67
CA ASP A 138 -9.78 8.38 -5.77
C ASP A 138 -10.47 9.76 -5.89
N ASP A 139 -9.86 10.80 -5.31
CA ASP A 139 -10.50 12.10 -5.05
C ASP A 139 -10.03 13.23 -5.97
N ASP A 140 -8.77 13.21 -6.41
CA ASP A 140 -8.18 14.26 -7.25
C ASP A 140 -6.98 13.74 -8.04
N ASN A 141 -7.25 12.82 -8.99
CA ASN A 141 -6.25 12.33 -9.95
C ASN A 141 -6.22 13.14 -11.26
N GLU A 142 -7.24 13.96 -11.53
CA GLU A 142 -7.41 14.67 -12.80
C GLU A 142 -6.26 15.63 -13.08
N LYS A 143 -5.74 16.32 -12.06
CA LYS A 143 -4.58 17.22 -12.23
C LYS A 143 -3.32 16.48 -12.67
N TYR A 144 -3.09 15.25 -12.17
CA TYR A 144 -1.93 14.45 -12.55
C TYR A 144 -2.12 13.81 -13.93
N ILE A 145 -3.34 13.37 -14.27
CA ILE A 145 -3.65 12.89 -15.62
C ILE A 145 -3.44 14.01 -16.64
N ASN A 146 -3.93 15.22 -16.34
CA ASN A 146 -3.70 16.38 -17.18
C ASN A 146 -2.21 16.67 -17.33
N LEU A 147 -1.41 16.55 -16.26
CA LEU A 147 0.03 16.71 -16.34
C LEU A 147 0.67 15.73 -17.34
N VAL A 148 0.29 14.45 -17.28
CA VAL A 148 0.74 13.45 -18.26
C VAL A 148 0.37 13.88 -19.68
N MET A 149 -0.85 14.35 -19.90
CA MET A 149 -1.32 14.79 -21.23
C MET A 149 -0.58 16.00 -21.81
N HIS A 150 0.18 16.74 -20.99
CA HIS A 150 1.02 17.86 -21.45
C HIS A 150 2.47 17.44 -21.76
N LEU A 151 2.87 16.21 -21.46
CA LEU A 151 4.18 15.68 -21.83
C LEU A 151 4.29 15.46 -23.35
N GLU A 152 5.51 15.26 -23.86
CA GLU A 152 5.70 14.83 -25.26
C GLU A 152 5.03 13.46 -25.48
N THR A 153 4.39 13.26 -26.65
CA THR A 153 3.63 12.04 -27.01
C THR A 153 4.39 10.74 -26.71
N LYS A 154 5.71 10.69 -26.93
CA LYS A 154 6.53 9.50 -26.63
C LYS A 154 6.60 9.21 -25.14
N LEU A 155 6.70 10.25 -24.31
CA LEU A 155 6.74 10.12 -22.85
C LEU A 155 5.35 9.75 -22.31
N GLN A 156 4.29 10.33 -22.88
CA GLN A 156 2.90 9.96 -22.56
C GLN A 156 2.69 8.45 -22.72
N GLN A 157 3.10 7.90 -23.86
CA GLN A 157 2.99 6.46 -24.14
C GLN A 157 3.73 5.62 -23.09
N GLY A 158 4.92 6.06 -22.67
CA GLY A 158 5.69 5.41 -21.61
C GLY A 158 4.91 5.36 -20.28
N ILE A 159 4.34 6.49 -19.85
CA ILE A 159 3.54 6.55 -18.62
C ILE A 159 2.28 5.69 -18.72
N PHE A 160 1.52 5.79 -19.81
CA PHE A 160 0.30 5.00 -19.97
C PHE A 160 0.58 3.50 -20.03
N GLN A 161 1.68 3.08 -20.64
CA GLN A 161 2.09 1.68 -20.65
C GLN A 161 2.39 1.19 -19.23
N VAL A 162 3.12 1.97 -18.43
CA VAL A 162 3.38 1.66 -17.02
C VAL A 162 2.08 1.53 -16.24
N LEU A 163 1.19 2.51 -16.34
CA LEU A 163 -0.09 2.49 -15.61
C LEU A 163 -0.93 1.28 -15.98
N LYS A 164 -0.97 0.91 -17.27
CA LYS A 164 -1.68 -0.29 -17.74
C LYS A 164 -1.10 -1.58 -17.16
N GLU A 165 0.22 -1.72 -17.12
CA GLU A 165 0.88 -2.89 -16.55
C GLU A 165 0.70 -2.96 -15.03
N VAL A 166 0.73 -1.80 -14.34
CA VAL A 166 0.45 -1.71 -12.91
C VAL A 166 -0.99 -2.12 -12.61
N ASP A 167 -1.97 -1.62 -13.37
CA ASP A 167 -3.38 -1.96 -13.19
C ASP A 167 -3.64 -3.46 -13.40
N ALA A 168 -3.04 -4.06 -14.44
CA ALA A 168 -3.12 -5.50 -14.67
C ALA A 168 -2.51 -6.30 -13.52
N LYS A 169 -1.39 -5.85 -12.97
CA LYS A 169 -0.73 -6.49 -11.83
C LYS A 169 -1.55 -6.39 -10.55
N LEU A 170 -2.21 -5.26 -10.32
CA LEU A 170 -3.13 -5.09 -9.19
C LEU A 170 -4.33 -6.03 -9.29
N GLY A 171 -4.85 -6.25 -10.50
CA GLY A 171 -5.88 -7.26 -10.76
C GLY A 171 -5.43 -8.66 -10.35
N GLN A 172 -4.23 -9.08 -10.77
CA GLN A 172 -3.67 -10.40 -10.43
C GLN A 172 -3.48 -10.59 -8.92
N VAL A 173 -3.01 -9.57 -8.21
CA VAL A 173 -2.81 -9.64 -6.75
C VAL A 173 -4.16 -9.78 -6.02
N THR A 174 -5.21 -9.13 -6.54
CA THR A 174 -6.55 -9.21 -5.95
C THR A 174 -7.17 -10.59 -6.19
N GLU A 175 -7.09 -11.11 -7.42
CA GLU A 175 -7.59 -12.46 -7.77
C GLU A 175 -6.87 -13.58 -6.98
N ALA A 176 -5.57 -13.44 -6.75
CA ALA A 176 -4.82 -14.39 -5.93
C ALA A 176 -5.24 -14.39 -4.45
N ALA A 177 -5.64 -13.24 -3.91
CA ALA A 177 -6.16 -13.14 -2.55
C ALA A 177 -7.57 -13.73 -2.41
N ASP A 178 -8.41 -13.60 -3.44
CA ASP A 178 -9.76 -14.17 -3.45
C ASP A 178 -9.77 -15.70 -3.68
N GLY A 179 -8.79 -16.24 -4.41
CA GLY A 179 -8.65 -17.67 -4.68
C GLY A 179 -8.29 -18.54 -3.46
N ASP A 180 -7.76 -17.95 -2.40
CA ASP A 180 -7.35 -18.66 -1.18
C ASP A 180 -8.49 -18.82 -0.15
N LEU A 181 -9.61 -18.11 -0.36
CA LEU A 181 -10.78 -18.17 0.54
C LEU A 181 -11.76 -19.30 0.21
N GLU A 182 -11.74 -19.86 -1.00
CA GLU A 182 -12.62 -20.97 -1.40
C GLU A 182 -12.10 -22.36 -0.97
N SER A 183 -10.89 -22.46 -0.40
CA SER A 183 -10.31 -23.75 0.06
C SER A 183 -10.40 -23.98 1.57
N SER A 184 -10.97 -23.06 2.35
CA SER A 184 -10.96 -23.13 3.83
C SER A 184 -12.33 -23.37 4.48
N HIS A 185 -13.32 -23.86 3.75
CA HIS A 185 -14.64 -24.22 4.31
C HIS A 185 -14.84 -25.73 4.57
N GLY A 186 -13.76 -26.49 4.76
CA GLY A 186 -13.85 -27.93 5.04
C GLY A 186 -12.96 -28.47 6.17
N ALA A 187 -12.11 -27.65 6.81
CA ALA A 187 -11.13 -28.14 7.78
C ALA A 187 -11.43 -27.76 9.25
N GLU A 188 -12.24 -26.74 9.50
CA GLU A 188 -12.51 -26.25 10.87
C GLU A 188 -13.60 -27.06 11.61
N ASP A 189 -14.42 -27.83 10.87
CA ASP A 189 -15.47 -28.68 11.46
C ASP A 189 -14.91 -30.01 11.99
N ASP A 190 -13.78 -30.48 11.45
CA ASP A 190 -13.12 -31.73 11.88
C ASP A 190 -12.28 -31.54 13.16
N GLU A 191 -11.68 -30.37 13.36
CA GLU A 191 -10.88 -30.08 14.55
C GLU A 191 -11.77 -29.90 15.80
N LEU A 192 -12.94 -29.27 15.65
CA LEU A 192 -13.95 -29.12 16.71
C LEU A 192 -14.58 -30.48 17.10
N ALA A 193 -14.80 -31.36 16.12
CA ALA A 193 -15.26 -32.73 16.38
C ALA A 193 -14.20 -33.57 17.12
N HIS A 194 -12.91 -33.31 16.84
CA HIS A 194 -11.82 -34.04 17.48
C HIS A 194 -11.62 -33.62 18.95
N GLU A 195 -11.78 -32.34 19.29
CA GLU A 195 -11.76 -31.87 20.69
C GLU A 195 -12.96 -32.39 21.49
N ALA A 196 -14.16 -32.45 20.90
CA ALA A 196 -15.34 -33.00 21.58
C ALA A 196 -15.18 -34.48 21.98
N ALA A 197 -14.50 -35.27 21.15
CA ALA A 197 -14.20 -36.67 21.46
C ALA A 197 -13.19 -36.82 22.61
N LEU A 198 -12.21 -35.90 22.70
CA LEU A 198 -11.23 -35.90 23.80
C LEU A 198 -11.87 -35.55 25.15
N VAL A 199 -12.80 -34.59 25.17
CA VAL A 199 -13.54 -34.23 26.39
C VAL A 199 -14.42 -35.39 26.85
N GLN A 200 -15.08 -36.12 25.95
CA GLN A 200 -15.91 -37.28 26.30
C GLN A 200 -15.10 -38.41 26.95
N LEU A 201 -13.92 -38.71 26.41
CA LEU A 201 -12.98 -39.68 26.99
C LEU A 201 -12.50 -39.26 28.39
N GLN A 202 -12.40 -37.96 28.66
CA GLN A 202 -11.96 -37.43 29.94
C GLN A 202 -13.05 -37.56 31.02
N TYR A 203 -14.32 -37.35 30.66
CA TYR A 203 -15.45 -37.60 31.56
C TYR A 203 -15.64 -39.10 31.87
N GLU A 204 -15.41 -39.99 30.89
CA GLU A 204 -15.54 -41.44 31.09
C GLU A 204 -14.40 -42.01 31.98
N ALA A 205 -13.23 -41.36 31.99
CA ALA A 205 -12.12 -41.71 32.88
C ALA A 205 -12.36 -41.26 34.34
N ASP A 206 -13.04 -40.13 34.54
CA ASP A 206 -13.38 -39.63 35.88
C ASP A 206 -14.51 -40.43 36.56
N GLU A 207 -15.32 -41.16 35.79
CA GLU A 207 -16.41 -41.99 36.32
C GLU A 207 -15.94 -43.32 36.95
N ARG A 208 -14.65 -43.66 36.83
CA ARG A 208 -14.07 -44.92 37.37
C ARG A 208 -13.24 -44.77 38.64
N ILE A 209 -13.26 -43.62 39.30
CA ILE A 209 -12.57 -43.46 40.60
C ILE A 209 -13.56 -43.72 41.75
N PRO A 210 -13.46 -44.84 42.49
CA PRO A 210 -14.28 -45.07 43.66
C PRO A 210 -13.90 -44.14 44.81
N ILE A 211 -14.96 -43.57 45.36
CA ILE A 211 -15.12 -42.73 46.55
C ILE A 211 -14.17 -43.09 47.70
N CYS A 212 -13.37 -42.13 48.17
CA CYS A 212 -12.97 -42.08 49.58
C CYS A 212 -12.91 -40.63 50.10
N GLY A 213 -14.06 -40.22 50.64
CA GLY A 213 -14.35 -39.17 51.61
C GLY A 213 -13.34 -38.06 51.94
N ARG A 214 -13.83 -36.81 51.85
CA ARG A 214 -13.83 -35.86 52.99
C ARG A 214 -14.78 -34.66 52.77
N ARG A 215 -15.84 -34.66 53.59
CA ARG A 215 -16.57 -33.55 54.24
C ARG A 215 -16.82 -32.24 53.47
N PHE A 216 -18.08 -32.12 53.08
CA PHE A 216 -18.99 -30.97 53.24
C PHE A 216 -18.56 -29.86 54.23
N SER A 217 -18.65 -28.61 53.76
CA SER A 217 -19.63 -27.64 54.28
C SER A 217 -19.92 -26.53 53.26
N PRO A 218 -21.18 -26.14 53.06
CA PRO A 218 -21.60 -25.16 52.06
C PRO A 218 -21.67 -23.75 52.65
N ASN A 219 -21.47 -22.72 51.82
CA ASN A 219 -22.10 -21.45 52.11
C ASN A 219 -22.65 -20.80 50.84
N ARG A 220 -23.84 -20.24 51.02
CA ARG A 220 -24.89 -20.02 50.04
C ARG A 220 -25.14 -18.52 50.00
N THR A 221 -24.92 -17.84 48.88
CA THR A 221 -25.65 -16.59 48.57
C THR A 221 -25.57 -16.21 47.08
N MET A 222 -26.72 -16.23 46.42
CA MET A 222 -27.14 -15.40 45.27
C MET A 222 -28.43 -14.68 45.77
N PRO A 223 -29.02 -13.64 45.13
CA PRO A 223 -28.81 -13.12 43.77
C PRO A 223 -28.78 -11.57 43.66
N GLY A 224 -28.54 -11.03 42.47
CA GLY A 224 -28.76 -9.61 42.16
C GLY A 224 -28.71 -9.30 40.66
N THR A 225 -29.89 -9.03 40.09
CA THR A 225 -30.16 -8.63 38.70
C THR A 225 -30.05 -7.12 38.49
N SER A 226 -29.45 -6.66 37.38
CA SER A 226 -29.86 -5.47 36.59
C SER A 226 -29.10 -5.46 35.25
N THR A 227 -29.73 -5.74 34.11
CA THR A 227 -30.37 -4.81 33.14
C THR A 227 -29.48 -3.69 32.60
N GLY A 228 -29.09 -3.84 31.32
CA GLY A 228 -29.22 -2.80 30.29
C GLY A 228 -28.01 -1.90 30.03
N ASN A 229 -27.35 -2.10 28.87
CA ASN A 229 -27.17 -1.03 27.88
C ASN A 229 -26.54 -1.53 26.57
N SER A 230 -27.40 -1.65 25.56
CA SER A 230 -27.35 -1.06 24.22
C SER A 230 -25.99 -0.83 23.53
N LEU A 231 -25.79 -1.62 22.48
CA LEU A 231 -24.96 -1.34 21.29
C LEU A 231 -25.31 0.00 20.62
N PRO A 232 -24.36 0.58 19.86
CA PRO A 232 -24.71 0.93 18.49
C PRO A 232 -23.72 0.33 17.48
N SER A 233 -24.22 -0.62 16.72
CA SER A 233 -23.73 -1.05 15.42
C SER A 233 -24.03 0.03 14.37
N LYS A 234 -23.00 0.61 13.75
CA LYS A 234 -23.06 1.13 12.37
C LYS A 234 -21.70 0.92 11.69
N SER A 235 -21.47 -0.32 11.27
CA SER A 235 -20.62 -0.64 10.13
C SER A 235 -21.42 -0.31 8.86
N SER A 236 -21.11 0.79 8.19
CA SER A 236 -21.45 0.96 6.78
C SER A 236 -20.20 0.69 5.97
N SER A 237 -19.79 -0.57 5.92
CA SER A 237 -18.84 -1.06 4.93
C SER A 237 -19.50 -0.91 3.55
N PRO A 238 -18.81 -0.32 2.55
CA PRO A 238 -19.35 -0.25 1.20
C PRO A 238 -19.58 -1.68 0.68
N THR A 239 -20.74 -1.90 0.09
CA THR A 239 -21.10 -3.20 -0.46
C THR A 239 -20.16 -3.55 -1.62
N LYS A 240 -19.80 -4.84 -1.78
CA LYS A 240 -18.91 -5.31 -2.87
C LYS A 240 -19.37 -4.84 -4.27
N SER A 241 -20.67 -4.57 -4.45
CA SER A 241 -21.25 -3.97 -5.66
C SER A 241 -20.86 -2.52 -5.91
N GLU A 242 -20.65 -1.69 -4.88
CA GLU A 242 -20.18 -0.30 -5.02
C GLU A 242 -18.69 -0.24 -5.37
N LEU A 243 -17.88 -1.16 -4.84
CA LEU A 243 -16.47 -1.30 -5.20
C LEU A 243 -16.29 -1.76 -6.64
N TYR A 244 -17.13 -2.70 -7.11
CA TYR A 244 -17.16 -3.13 -8.52
C TYR A 244 -17.57 -1.99 -9.47
N SER A 245 -18.56 -1.18 -9.09
CA SER A 245 -19.03 -0.07 -9.93
C SER A 245 -18.01 1.08 -10.04
N LYS A 246 -17.21 1.34 -8.98
CA LYS A 246 -16.09 2.31 -9.03
C LYS A 246 -14.91 1.77 -9.84
N HIS A 247 -14.63 0.47 -9.74
CA HIS A 247 -13.59 -0.19 -10.55
C HIS A 247 -13.88 -0.09 -12.05
N GLU A 248 -15.16 -0.26 -12.43
CA GLU A 248 -15.59 -0.10 -13.82
C GLU A 248 -15.53 1.37 -14.29
N ALA A 249 -15.80 2.34 -13.41
CA ALA A 249 -15.73 3.77 -13.76
C ALA A 249 -14.30 4.26 -14.03
N ILE A 250 -13.31 3.79 -13.27
CA ILE A 250 -11.88 4.11 -13.48
C ILE A 250 -11.37 3.37 -14.73
N SER A 251 -11.71 2.09 -14.90
CA SER A 251 -11.38 1.33 -16.12
C SER A 251 -12.07 1.92 -17.37
N MET A 252 -13.29 2.46 -17.23
CA MET A 252 -14.00 3.15 -18.31
C MET A 252 -13.43 4.55 -18.62
N ARG A 253 -12.91 5.30 -17.64
CA ARG A 253 -12.20 6.58 -17.91
C ARG A 253 -10.90 6.34 -18.69
N PHE A 254 -10.15 5.27 -18.38
CA PHE A 254 -8.99 4.86 -19.18
C PHE A 254 -9.37 4.33 -20.58
N ARG A 255 -10.52 3.66 -20.74
CA ARG A 255 -11.04 3.23 -22.06
C ARG A 255 -11.63 4.36 -22.91
N ARG A 256 -11.99 5.49 -22.31
CA ARG A 256 -12.51 6.70 -23.00
C ARG A 256 -11.40 7.69 -23.40
N LEU A 257 -10.14 7.33 -23.25
CA LEU A 257 -9.07 8.07 -23.92
C LEU A 257 -9.23 7.91 -25.45
N PRO A 258 -9.12 8.99 -26.24
CA PRO A 258 -9.29 8.92 -27.68
C PRO A 258 -8.29 7.91 -28.26
N LYS A 259 -8.78 6.97 -29.06
CA LYS A 259 -7.94 6.15 -29.93
C LYS A 259 -7.22 7.09 -30.89
N MET A 260 -6.02 7.51 -30.53
CA MET A 260 -5.18 8.35 -31.38
C MET A 260 -4.87 7.59 -32.67
N PRO A 261 -5.02 8.22 -33.85
CA PRO A 261 -4.74 7.57 -35.12
C PRO A 261 -3.24 7.29 -35.22
N LEU A 262 -2.90 6.02 -35.45
CA LEU A 262 -1.58 5.63 -35.95
C LEU A 262 -1.39 6.30 -37.30
N ARG A 263 -0.64 7.42 -37.34
CA ARG A 263 -0.09 7.92 -38.59
C ARG A 263 1.17 7.12 -38.90
N THR A 264 1.02 6.20 -39.84
CA THR A 264 2.07 5.57 -40.64
C THR A 264 2.89 6.60 -41.39
#